data_AF-A0A9P7FZC1-F1
#
_entry.id   AF-A0A9P7FZC1-F1
#
_cell.length_a   1.000
_cell.length_b   1.000
_cell.length_c   1.000
_cell.angle_alpha   90.00
_cell.angle_beta   90.00
_cell.angle_gamma   90.00
#
_symmetry.space_group_name_H-M   'P 1'
#
loop_
_entity.id
_entity.type
_entity.pdbx_description
1 polymer ?
#
loop_
_entity_poly.entity_id
_entity_poly.type
_entity_poly.pdbx_seq_one_letter_code
_entity_poly.pdbx_strand_id
1 'polypeptide(L)'
;MVSFNALLIAASVLIASAGATKIHANSGCILVNDRSLCEKKGPKTLDISGGRATIYARFDSGNRLPTQTPGCRLDAVWPPSFNDVYFGQDNCLYDAGGQNINGQCCAPGTGGGNQVTNPYYG
;
A
#
# COMPACT_ATOMS: atom_id res chain seq x y z
N MET A 1 -50.43 30.43 -16.76
CA MET A 1 -49.58 29.61 -17.64
C MET A 1 -48.34 29.25 -16.84
N VAL A 2 -48.16 27.98 -16.49
CA VAL A 2 -47.12 27.53 -15.54
C VAL A 2 -45.86 27.18 -16.31
N SER A 3 -44.75 27.84 -15.97
CA SER A 3 -43.41 27.57 -16.49
C SER A 3 -42.92 26.18 -16.08
N PHE A 4 -42.36 25.43 -17.03
CA PHE A 4 -41.62 24.20 -16.76
C PHE A 4 -40.14 24.44 -17.08
N ASN A 5 -39.34 24.73 -16.05
CA ASN A 5 -37.87 24.70 -16.14
C ASN A 5 -37.42 23.24 -15.98
N ALA A 6 -37.03 22.59 -17.07
CA ALA A 6 -36.42 21.27 -17.04
C ALA A 6 -34.95 21.41 -16.60
N LEU A 7 -34.66 21.03 -15.36
CA LEU A 7 -33.30 20.95 -14.83
C LEU A 7 -32.66 19.63 -15.30
N LEU A 8 -31.75 19.71 -16.27
CA LEU A 8 -30.91 18.59 -16.70
C LEU A 8 -29.79 18.36 -15.69
N ILE A 9 -29.99 17.43 -14.74
CA ILE A 9 -28.90 16.93 -13.89
C ILE A 9 -28.22 15.78 -14.64
N ALA A 10 -27.11 16.07 -15.31
CA ALA A 10 -26.23 15.05 -15.83
C ALA A 10 -25.46 14.40 -14.67
N ALA A 11 -25.89 13.22 -14.23
CA ALA A 11 -25.13 12.41 -13.30
C ALA A 11 -24.00 11.70 -14.08
N SER A 12 -22.79 12.24 -14.03
CA SER A 12 -21.59 11.57 -14.50
C SER A 12 -21.29 10.39 -13.58
N VAL A 13 -21.74 9.19 -13.95
CA VAL A 13 -21.30 7.95 -13.30
C VAL A 13 -19.83 7.74 -13.70
N LEU A 14 -18.91 8.09 -12.79
CA LEU A 14 -17.53 7.65 -12.88
C LEU A 14 -17.51 6.14 -12.61
N ILE A 15 -17.56 5.35 -13.68
CA ILE A 15 -17.27 3.93 -13.61
C ILE A 15 -15.77 3.81 -13.35
N ALA A 16 -15.38 3.87 -12.07
CA ALA A 16 -14.03 3.50 -11.68
C ALA A 16 -13.90 2.01 -11.98
N SER A 17 -13.24 1.66 -13.09
CA SER A 17 -12.75 0.30 -13.27
C SER A 17 -11.85 0.03 -12.06
N ALA A 18 -12.22 -0.93 -11.22
CA ALA A 18 -11.40 -1.39 -10.11
C ALA A 18 -10.12 -2.03 -10.68
N GLY A 19 -9.17 -1.18 -11.08
CA GLY A 19 -7.84 -1.56 -11.49
C GLY A 19 -7.05 -2.03 -10.28
N ALA A 20 -6.01 -2.83 -10.51
CA ALA A 20 -5.04 -3.10 -9.47
C ALA A 20 -4.25 -1.82 -9.18
N THR A 21 -4.09 -1.48 -7.91
CA THR A 21 -3.22 -0.39 -7.48
C THR A 21 -1.79 -0.90 -7.36
N LYS A 22 -0.83 -0.16 -7.90
CA LYS A 22 0.59 -0.43 -7.73
C LYS A 22 1.06 0.11 -6.40
N ILE A 23 1.62 -0.75 -5.56
CA ILE A 23 2.34 -0.32 -4.37
C ILE A 23 3.84 -0.22 -4.66
N HIS A 24 4.45 0.88 -4.20
CA HIS A 24 5.87 1.18 -4.29
C HIS A 24 6.49 1.19 -2.89
N ALA A 25 7.76 0.78 -2.78
CA ALA A 25 8.54 0.92 -1.54
C ALA A 25 9.66 1.93 -1.75
N ASN A 26 9.61 3.05 -1.03
CA ASN A 26 10.53 4.17 -1.23
C ASN A 26 11.86 4.05 -0.45
N SER A 27 11.97 3.05 0.43
CA SER A 27 13.21 2.71 1.13
C SER A 27 13.20 1.26 1.60
N GLY A 28 14.35 0.60 1.45
CA GLY A 28 14.56 -0.74 1.96
C GLY A 28 13.67 -1.79 1.31
N CYS A 29 13.31 -2.81 2.08
CA CYS A 29 12.42 -3.90 1.67
C CYS A 29 11.25 -4.02 2.64
N ILE A 30 10.07 -4.28 2.07
CA ILE A 30 8.83 -4.61 2.78
C ILE A 30 8.26 -5.91 2.23
N LEU A 31 7.34 -6.50 2.98
CA LEU A 31 6.58 -7.68 2.57
C LEU A 31 5.12 -7.29 2.44
N VAL A 32 4.54 -7.40 1.24
CA VAL A 32 3.16 -7.02 0.96
C VAL A 32 2.39 -8.26 0.51
N ASN A 33 1.40 -8.69 1.32
CA ASN A 33 0.65 -9.94 1.09
C ASN A 33 1.60 -11.11 0.75
N ASP A 34 2.62 -11.32 1.59
CA ASP A 34 3.64 -12.37 1.48
C ASP A 34 4.59 -12.27 0.27
N ARG A 35 4.55 -11.15 -0.48
CA ARG A 35 5.47 -10.88 -1.59
C ARG A 35 6.49 -9.80 -1.22
N SER A 36 7.76 -10.06 -1.49
CA SER A 36 8.84 -9.11 -1.23
C SER A 36 8.81 -7.96 -2.23
N LEU A 37 8.87 -6.73 -1.73
CA LEU A 37 9.00 -5.51 -2.50
C LEU A 37 10.17 -4.70 -1.94
N CYS A 38 11.18 -4.47 -2.78
CA CYS A 38 12.38 -3.74 -2.37
C CYS A 38 12.67 -2.60 -3.35
N GLU A 39 13.10 -1.46 -2.81
CA GLU A 39 13.52 -0.30 -3.59
C GLU A 39 14.59 -0.66 -4.63
N LYS A 40 15.59 -1.45 -4.23
CA LYS A 40 16.80 -1.72 -5.04
C LYS A 40 16.85 -3.12 -5.66
N LYS A 41 15.98 -4.06 -5.27
CA LYS A 41 16.06 -5.47 -5.67
C LYS A 41 14.69 -6.00 -6.11
N GLY A 42 14.67 -6.86 -7.13
CA GLY A 42 13.44 -7.54 -7.56
C GLY A 42 12.42 -6.59 -8.20
N PRO A 43 11.11 -6.86 -8.07
CA PRO A 43 10.07 -6.02 -8.67
C PRO A 43 10.07 -4.62 -8.04
N LYS A 44 9.87 -3.59 -8.86
CA LYS A 44 9.77 -2.19 -8.40
C LYS A 44 8.40 -1.84 -7.83
N THR A 45 7.38 -2.61 -8.21
CA THR A 45 6.00 -2.44 -7.78
C THR A 45 5.33 -3.79 -7.59
N LEU A 46 4.27 -3.81 -6.78
CA LEU A 46 3.33 -4.93 -6.74
C LEU A 46 1.93 -4.44 -7.06
N ASP A 47 1.23 -5.17 -7.93
CA ASP A 47 -0.18 -4.91 -8.21
C ASP A 47 -1.05 -5.54 -7.11
N ILE A 48 -1.95 -4.74 -6.55
CA ILE A 48 -2.86 -5.10 -5.47
C ILE A 48 -4.29 -4.72 -5.87
N SER A 49 -5.16 -5.72 -5.98
CA SER A 49 -6.57 -5.51 -6.27
C SER A 49 -7.37 -5.24 -4.99
N GLY A 50 -8.44 -4.45 -5.11
CA GLY A 50 -9.43 -4.28 -4.03
C GLY A 50 -9.08 -3.26 -2.95
N GLY A 51 -8.01 -2.47 -3.13
CA GLY A 51 -7.74 -1.33 -2.26
C GLY A 51 -7.24 -1.68 -0.85
N ARG A 52 -6.62 -2.85 -0.67
CA ARG A 52 -6.12 -3.28 0.64
C ARG A 52 -4.94 -4.24 0.57
N ALA A 53 -4.04 -4.15 1.53
CA ALA A 53 -2.95 -5.11 1.70
C ALA A 53 -2.45 -5.17 3.15
N THR A 54 -1.92 -6.33 3.53
CA THR A 54 -1.10 -6.47 4.73
C THR A 54 0.34 -6.15 4.38
N ILE A 55 0.92 -5.14 5.03
CA ILE A 55 2.30 -4.71 4.86
C ILE A 55 3.06 -5.03 6.14
N TYR A 56 4.13 -5.80 6.01
CA TYR A 56 5.15 -5.93 7.06
C TYR A 56 6.37 -5.10 6.65
N ALA A 57 6.93 -4.36 7.59
CA ALA A 57 8.06 -3.48 7.35
C ALA A 57 9.01 -3.44 8.55
N ARG A 58 10.02 -2.55 8.47
CA ARG A 58 11.07 -2.38 9.48
C ARG A 58 11.83 -3.68 9.75
N PHE A 59 12.09 -4.41 8.68
CA PHE A 59 12.91 -5.60 8.67
C PHE A 59 14.38 -5.25 8.93
N ASP A 60 15.10 -6.11 9.65
CA ASP A 60 16.54 -5.97 9.78
C ASP A 60 17.20 -6.44 8.46
N SER A 61 17.82 -5.51 7.75
CA SER A 61 18.54 -5.79 6.49
C SER A 61 19.82 -6.62 6.68
N GLY A 62 20.35 -6.66 7.91
CA GLY A 62 21.50 -7.49 8.26
C GLY A 62 21.14 -8.96 8.49
N ASN A 63 19.86 -9.25 8.76
CA ASN A 63 19.39 -10.59 9.04
C ASN A 63 19.39 -11.47 7.77
N ARG A 64 20.10 -12.60 7.83
CA ARG A 64 20.29 -13.55 6.73
C ARG A 64 19.48 -14.84 6.88
N LEU A 65 18.56 -14.91 7.84
CA LEU A 65 17.65 -16.05 7.98
C LEU A 65 16.53 -15.97 6.93
N PRO A 66 15.97 -17.12 6.49
CA PRO A 66 14.86 -17.18 5.52
C PRO A 66 13.59 -16.49 6.00
N THR A 67 13.41 -16.42 7.32
CA THR A 67 12.29 -15.77 7.97
C THR A 67 12.80 -14.82 9.05
N GLN A 68 12.05 -13.76 9.32
CA GLN A 68 12.33 -12.86 10.43
C GLN A 68 11.04 -12.26 11.01
N THR A 69 11.10 -11.83 12.26
CA THR A 69 10.03 -11.05 12.87
C THR A 69 10.10 -9.62 12.33
N PRO A 70 9.03 -9.09 11.71
CA PRO A 70 9.03 -7.73 11.21
C PRO A 70 8.97 -6.74 12.38
N GLY A 71 9.56 -5.55 12.20
CA GLY A 71 9.49 -4.50 13.21
C GLY A 71 8.09 -3.87 13.31
N CYS A 72 7.27 -3.98 12.27
CA CYS A 72 5.87 -3.54 12.30
C CYS A 72 4.98 -4.30 11.29
N ARG A 73 3.67 -4.30 11.56
CA ARG A 73 2.60 -4.76 10.67
C ARG A 73 1.58 -3.63 10.48
N LEU A 74 1.14 -3.41 9.25
CA LEU A 74 0.12 -2.45 8.86
C LEU A 74 -0.89 -3.14 7.94
N ASP A 75 -2.16 -3.16 8.35
CA ASP A 75 -3.28 -3.55 7.49
C ASP A 75 -3.77 -2.30 6.74
N ALA A 76 -3.18 -2.05 5.58
CA ALA A 76 -3.38 -0.84 4.79
C ALA A 76 -4.64 -0.90 3.92
N VAL A 77 -5.33 0.24 3.80
CA VAL A 77 -6.51 0.41 2.96
C VAL A 77 -6.42 1.72 2.18
N TRP A 78 -6.85 1.71 0.92
CA TRP A 78 -6.92 2.89 0.06
C TRP A 78 -8.11 2.79 -0.91
N PRO A 79 -8.55 3.90 -1.50
CA PRO A 79 -9.59 3.87 -2.53
C PRO A 79 -9.18 2.98 -3.72
N PRO A 80 -10.04 2.06 -4.18
CA PRO A 80 -9.73 1.17 -5.32
C PRO A 80 -9.46 1.90 -6.65
N SER A 81 -9.79 3.19 -6.73
CA SER A 81 -9.50 4.05 -7.88
C SER A 81 -8.05 4.54 -7.94
N PHE A 82 -7.25 4.30 -6.90
CA PHE A 82 -5.85 4.72 -6.91
C PHE A 82 -5.06 3.84 -7.87
N ASN A 83 -4.32 4.48 -8.77
CA ASN A 83 -3.39 3.79 -9.66
C ASN A 83 -2.11 3.38 -8.91
N ASP A 84 -1.62 4.26 -8.03
CA ASP A 84 -0.37 4.07 -7.32
C ASP A 84 -0.50 4.50 -5.86
N VAL A 85 0.17 3.76 -4.97
CA VAL A 85 0.39 4.10 -3.55
C VAL A 85 1.84 3.85 -3.18
N TYR A 86 2.36 4.63 -2.24
CA TYR A 86 3.77 4.66 -1.90
C TYR A 86 3.95 4.41 -0.41
N PHE A 87 4.74 3.39 -0.07
CA PHE A 87 5.20 3.19 1.29
C PHE A 87 6.48 4.01 1.51
N GLY A 88 6.34 5.09 2.27
CA GLY A 88 7.36 6.08 2.54
C GLY A 88 8.48 5.57 3.45
N GLN A 89 9.58 6.32 3.47
CA GLN A 89 10.75 6.00 4.32
C GLN A 89 10.46 6.17 5.81
N ASP A 90 9.46 6.98 6.13
CA ASP A 90 8.87 7.17 7.46
C ASP A 90 7.94 6.02 7.87
N ASN A 91 7.77 5.00 7.01
CA ASN A 91 6.89 3.84 7.19
C ASN A 91 5.40 4.17 7.14
N CYS A 92 5.03 5.24 6.42
CA CYS A 92 3.64 5.62 6.20
C CYS A 92 3.20 5.39 4.75
N LEU A 93 1.89 5.28 4.53
CA LEU A 93 1.30 5.09 3.22
C LEU A 93 0.85 6.43 2.62
N TYR A 94 1.22 6.65 1.37
CA TYR A 94 0.96 7.87 0.62
C TYR A 94 0.28 7.57 -0.71
N ASP A 95 -0.51 8.51 -1.21
CA ASP A 95 -0.99 8.49 -2.59
C ASP A 95 0.07 9.01 -3.57
N ALA A 96 -0.25 9.02 -4.87
CA ALA A 96 0.63 9.54 -5.90
C ALA A 96 0.92 11.04 -5.83
N GLY A 97 0.11 11.81 -5.10
CA GLY A 97 0.36 13.22 -4.82
C GLY A 97 1.26 13.45 -3.61
N GLY A 98 1.66 12.39 -2.90
CA GLY A 98 2.42 12.50 -1.66
C GLY A 98 1.56 12.85 -0.45
N GLN A 99 0.23 12.75 -0.55
CA GLN A 99 -0.65 12.93 0.59
C GLN A 99 -0.74 11.63 1.39
N ASN A 100 -0.56 11.74 2.70
CA ASN A 100 -0.68 10.60 3.59
C ASN A 100 -2.13 10.07 3.58
N ILE A 101 -2.29 8.77 3.32
CA ILE A 101 -3.60 8.14 3.21
C ILE A 101 -4.12 7.86 4.63
N ASN A 102 -4.93 8.77 5.14
CA ASN A 102 -5.62 8.65 6.45
C ASN A 102 -4.70 8.43 7.66
N GLY A 103 -3.46 8.92 7.63
CA GLY A 103 -2.52 8.75 8.75
C GLY A 103 -1.99 7.33 8.91
N GLN A 104 -2.10 6.47 7.89
CA GLN A 104 -1.74 5.06 7.99
C GLN A 104 -0.22 4.89 8.03
N CYS A 105 0.29 4.63 9.23
CA CYS A 105 1.71 4.43 9.48
C CYS A 105 1.95 3.11 10.22
N CYS A 106 3.02 2.43 9.83
CA CYS A 106 3.46 1.19 10.42
C CYS A 106 4.21 1.47 11.73
N ALA A 107 3.48 1.44 12.85
CA ALA A 107 4.01 1.74 14.16
C ALA A 107 5.03 0.69 14.63
N PRO A 108 6.15 1.09 15.26
CA PRO A 108 7.15 0.14 15.75
C PRO A 108 6.55 -0.81 16.79
N GLY A 109 6.98 -2.07 16.79
CA GLY A 109 6.56 -3.08 17.76
C GLY A 109 5.23 -3.77 17.41
N THR A 110 4.50 -3.31 16.39
CA THR A 110 3.24 -3.97 15.95
C THR A 110 3.45 -5.22 15.10
N GLY A 111 4.70 -5.53 14.74
CA GLY A 111 5.06 -6.72 13.97
C GLY A 111 5.29 -7.96 14.82
N GLY A 112 5.29 -7.82 16.15
CA GLY A 112 5.49 -8.93 17.09
C GLY A 112 4.34 -9.92 17.05
N GLY A 113 4.67 -11.21 16.87
CA GLY A 113 3.70 -12.29 16.96
C GLY A 113 4.06 -13.51 16.12
N ASN A 114 4.55 -13.30 14.89
CA ASN A 114 4.91 -14.37 13.95
C ASN A 114 6.16 -14.02 13.14
N GLN A 115 6.95 -15.03 12.77
CA GLN A 115 7.97 -14.88 11.74
C GLN A 115 7.30 -14.87 10.36
N VAL A 116 7.74 -13.97 9.49
CA VAL A 116 7.31 -13.91 8.08
C VAL A 116 8.51 -14.09 7.17
N THR A 117 8.27 -14.30 5.88
CA THR A 117 9.33 -14.34 4.87
C THR A 117 10.21 -13.11 4.98
N ASN A 118 11.52 -13.31 5.05
CA ASN A 118 12.47 -12.22 5.09
C ASN A 118 12.66 -11.65 3.67
N PRO A 119 12.26 -10.41 3.37
CA PRO A 119 12.39 -9.86 2.02
C PRO A 119 13.84 -9.54 1.63
N TYR A 120 14.77 -9.53 2.59
CA TYR A 120 16.21 -9.44 2.35
C TYR A 120 16.88 -10.81 2.13
N TYR A 121 16.15 -11.91 2.33
CA TYR A 121 16.66 -13.25 2.09
C TYR A 121 16.60 -13.58 0.60
N GLY A 122 17.75 -13.99 0.03
CA GLY A 122 17.92 -14.31 -1.39
C GLY A 122 19.27 -13.85 -1.91
#